data_AF-A0A433QHQ1-F1
#
_entry.id   AF-A0A433QHQ1-F1
#
_cell.length_a   1.000
_cell.length_b   1.000
_cell.length_c   1.000
_cell.angle_alpha   90.00
_cell.angle_beta   90.00
_cell.angle_gamma   90.00
#
_symmetry.space_group_name_H-M   'P 1'
#
loop_
_entity.id
_entity.type
_entity.pdbx_description
1 polymer ?
#
loop_
_entity_poly.entity_id
_entity_poly.type
_entity_poly.pdbx_seq_one_letter_code
_entity_poly.pdbx_strand_id
1 'polypeptide(L)'
;MSTTPTPPSLPIIDISAFVHPDPDPNIAADRKRATAHRVHEACRDAGFFYLTGHGIETEVMEKVLRLAKEFFLRPDEEKAELSISRNDQARGYQRLGENVTRYKKDFHEVPPFIPGLDLYKPVTAEHYVVRNNLPLRGENLWPKNPPEFRAEFEDYVERMKRLGQAVMGAMAMGLGMEESYFERFLDDSFWCVGGFYKGGRSGSGPFGPI
;
A
#
# COMPACT_ATOMS: atom_id res chain seq x y z
N MET A 1 -39.06 2.03 -21.94
CA MET A 1 -38.54 1.91 -20.56
C MET A 1 -37.03 1.90 -20.67
N SER A 2 -36.36 2.98 -20.25
CA SER A 2 -34.90 3.11 -20.34
C SER A 2 -34.30 2.48 -19.09
N THR A 3 -33.68 1.31 -19.22
CA THR A 3 -32.89 0.71 -18.14
C THR A 3 -31.58 1.47 -18.05
N THR A 4 -31.41 2.26 -17.00
CA THR A 4 -30.12 2.86 -16.66
C THR A 4 -29.11 1.72 -16.46
N PRO A 5 -27.99 1.67 -17.20
CA PRO A 5 -27.00 0.62 -17.00
C PRO A 5 -26.41 0.73 -15.59
N THR A 6 -26.47 -0.35 -14.83
CA THR A 6 -25.78 -0.47 -13.54
C THR A 6 -24.28 -0.23 -13.78
N PRO A 7 -23.64 0.69 -13.05
CA PRO A 7 -22.21 0.91 -13.21
C PRO A 7 -21.46 -0.40 -12.94
N PRO A 8 -20.38 -0.68 -13.69
CA PRO A 8 -19.61 -1.90 -13.48
C PRO A 8 -19.10 -1.94 -12.04
N SER A 9 -19.54 -2.94 -11.27
CA SER A 9 -19.06 -3.18 -9.91
C SER A 9 -17.76 -3.96 -9.96
N LEU A 10 -16.72 -3.50 -9.26
CA LEU A 10 -15.47 -4.24 -9.17
C LEU A 10 -15.69 -5.61 -8.48
N PRO A 11 -15.01 -6.68 -8.94
CA PRO A 11 -15.10 -7.99 -8.29
C PRO A 11 -14.68 -7.94 -6.82
N ILE A 12 -15.42 -8.63 -5.95
CA ILE A 12 -15.06 -8.86 -4.55
C ILE A 12 -14.68 -10.34 -4.40
N ILE A 13 -13.43 -10.60 -4.02
CA ILE A 13 -12.84 -11.94 -3.99
C ILE A 13 -12.45 -12.31 -2.56
N ASP A 14 -12.91 -13.46 -2.09
CA ASP A 14 -12.49 -14.04 -0.82
C ASP A 14 -11.18 -14.80 -1.00
N ILE A 15 -10.12 -14.34 -0.32
CA ILE A 15 -8.77 -14.91 -0.39
C ILE A 15 -8.47 -15.88 0.75
N SER A 16 -9.46 -16.18 1.60
CA SER A 16 -9.30 -17.06 2.79
C SER A 16 -8.62 -18.39 2.49
N ALA A 17 -8.88 -18.99 1.33
CA ALA A 17 -8.26 -20.25 0.89
C ALA A 17 -6.72 -20.21 0.80
N PHE A 18 -6.12 -19.02 0.66
CA PHE A 18 -4.66 -18.83 0.58
C PHE A 18 -4.05 -18.33 1.90
N VAL A 19 -4.85 -17.85 2.84
CA VAL A 19 -4.35 -17.29 4.12
C VAL A 19 -4.75 -18.12 5.34
N HIS A 20 -5.78 -18.95 5.22
CA HIS A 20 -6.26 -19.82 6.29
C HIS A 20 -6.11 -21.29 5.87
N PRO A 21 -5.41 -22.12 6.67
CA PRO A 21 -5.27 -23.54 6.37
C PRO A 21 -6.62 -24.24 6.49
N ASP A 22 -6.95 -25.04 5.49
CA ASP A 22 -8.12 -25.93 5.53
C ASP A 22 -7.70 -27.30 6.09
N PRO A 23 -8.44 -27.89 7.04
CA PRO A 23 -8.12 -29.22 7.57
C PRO A 23 -8.23 -30.33 6.53
N ASP A 24 -9.03 -30.17 5.47
CA ASP A 24 -9.14 -31.16 4.39
C ASP A 24 -8.32 -30.72 3.15
N PRO A 25 -7.26 -31.45 2.77
CA PRO A 25 -6.38 -31.06 1.68
C PRO A 25 -7.07 -31.05 0.30
N ASN A 26 -8.09 -31.89 0.08
CA ASN A 26 -8.80 -31.91 -1.19
C ASN A 26 -9.70 -30.68 -1.32
N ILE A 27 -10.43 -30.35 -0.24
CA ILE A 27 -11.25 -29.14 -0.17
C ILE A 27 -10.37 -27.90 -0.29
N ALA A 28 -9.20 -27.89 0.36
CA ALA A 28 -8.21 -26.81 0.25
C ALA A 28 -7.82 -26.55 -1.21
N ALA A 29 -7.46 -27.60 -1.94
CA ALA A 29 -7.00 -27.50 -3.32
C ALA A 29 -8.10 -26.99 -4.27
N ASP A 30 -9.34 -27.45 -4.10
CA ASP A 30 -10.47 -26.98 -4.90
C ASP A 30 -10.82 -25.51 -4.61
N ARG A 31 -10.81 -25.10 -3.34
CA ARG A 31 -11.03 -23.70 -2.93
C ARG A 31 -9.94 -22.78 -3.49
N LYS A 32 -8.67 -23.17 -3.39
CA LYS A 32 -7.55 -22.41 -3.98
C LYS A 32 -7.71 -22.27 -5.49
N ARG A 33 -8.03 -23.34 -6.22
CA ARG A 33 -8.30 -23.29 -7.67
C ARG A 33 -9.44 -22.34 -8.01
N ALA A 34 -10.55 -22.42 -7.29
CA ALA A 34 -11.70 -21.54 -7.51
C ALA A 34 -11.36 -20.07 -7.26
N THR A 35 -10.66 -19.74 -6.17
CA THR A 35 -10.22 -18.38 -5.88
C THR A 35 -9.21 -17.89 -6.91
N ALA A 36 -8.23 -18.72 -7.32
CA ALA A 36 -7.26 -18.38 -8.36
C ALA A 36 -7.91 -18.05 -9.71
N HIS A 37 -8.94 -18.80 -10.10
CA HIS A 37 -9.72 -18.50 -11.31
C HIS A 37 -10.36 -17.12 -11.26
N ARG A 38 -10.99 -16.77 -10.12
CA ARG A 38 -11.63 -15.46 -9.94
C ARG A 38 -10.61 -14.32 -9.95
N VAL A 39 -9.43 -14.53 -9.36
CA VAL A 39 -8.32 -13.55 -9.41
C VAL A 39 -7.86 -13.36 -10.86
N HIS A 40 -7.67 -14.45 -11.61
CA HIS A 40 -7.27 -14.40 -13.02
C HIS A 40 -8.28 -13.59 -13.85
N GLU A 41 -9.58 -13.90 -13.74
CA GLU A 41 -10.65 -13.16 -14.45
C GLU A 41 -10.65 -11.67 -14.08
N ALA A 42 -10.57 -11.34 -12.79
CA ALA A 42 -10.55 -9.95 -12.35
C ALA A 42 -9.34 -9.17 -12.87
N CYS A 43 -8.16 -9.80 -12.88
CA CYS A 43 -6.94 -9.19 -13.42
C CYS A 43 -7.03 -8.97 -14.93
N ARG A 44 -7.59 -9.94 -15.68
CA ARG A 44 -7.71 -9.90 -17.13
C ARG A 44 -8.76 -8.89 -17.59
N ASP A 45 -9.90 -8.84 -16.91
CA ASP A 45 -11.08 -8.15 -17.41
C ASP A 45 -11.20 -6.72 -16.83
N ALA A 46 -10.99 -6.55 -15.53
CA ALA A 46 -11.12 -5.26 -14.84
C ALA A 46 -9.77 -4.60 -14.50
N GLY A 47 -8.73 -5.40 -14.28
CA GLY A 47 -7.43 -4.95 -13.76
C GLY A 47 -7.44 -4.58 -12.26
N PHE A 48 -8.61 -4.64 -11.61
CA PHE A 48 -8.80 -4.28 -10.19
C PHE A 48 -9.86 -5.18 -9.54
N PHE A 49 -9.71 -5.41 -8.23
CA PHE A 49 -10.68 -6.15 -7.40
C PHE A 49 -10.50 -5.78 -5.92
N TYR A 50 -11.53 -6.07 -5.13
CA TYR A 50 -11.48 -6.01 -3.67
C TYR A 50 -11.21 -7.40 -3.09
N LEU A 51 -10.49 -7.44 -1.96
CA LEU A 51 -10.24 -8.66 -1.22
C LEU A 51 -11.03 -8.69 0.09
N THR A 52 -11.59 -9.85 0.41
CA THR A 52 -12.17 -10.19 1.72
C THR A 52 -11.51 -11.44 2.27
N GLY A 53 -11.70 -11.73 3.56
CA GLY A 53 -11.12 -12.93 4.18
C GLY A 53 -9.59 -12.93 4.20
N HIS A 54 -8.95 -11.76 4.15
CA HIS A 54 -7.49 -11.60 4.11
C HIS A 54 -6.80 -11.78 5.48
N GLY A 55 -7.56 -11.90 6.56
CA GLY A 55 -7.03 -12.18 7.90
C GLY A 55 -6.26 -11.05 8.58
N ILE A 56 -6.29 -9.83 8.03
CA ILE A 56 -5.75 -8.64 8.71
C ILE A 56 -6.86 -8.05 9.57
N GLU A 57 -6.58 -7.93 10.86
CA GLU A 57 -7.49 -7.44 11.88
C GLU A 57 -7.84 -5.98 11.63
N THR A 58 -9.13 -5.64 11.77
CA THR A 58 -9.64 -4.29 11.55
C THR A 58 -8.93 -3.28 12.43
N GLU A 59 -8.62 -3.65 13.67
CA GLU A 59 -7.96 -2.82 14.66
C GLU A 59 -6.55 -2.40 14.22
N VAL A 60 -5.82 -3.27 13.51
CA VAL A 60 -4.49 -2.96 12.96
C VAL A 60 -4.60 -1.88 11.88
N MET A 61 -5.55 -2.06 10.94
CA MET A 61 -5.78 -1.10 9.86
C MET A 61 -6.24 0.26 10.41
N GLU A 62 -7.20 0.26 11.32
CA GLU A 62 -7.71 1.48 11.97
C GLU A 62 -6.61 2.21 12.76
N LYS A 63 -5.72 1.47 13.42
CA LYS A 63 -4.60 2.04 14.17
C LYS A 63 -3.60 2.73 13.26
N VAL A 64 -3.19 2.10 12.16
CA VAL A 64 -2.30 2.73 11.17
C VAL A 64 -2.94 3.97 10.56
N LEU A 65 -4.22 3.90 10.18
CA LEU A 65 -4.96 5.06 9.65
C LEU A 65 -5.05 6.21 10.66
N ARG A 66 -5.32 5.90 11.92
CA ARG A 66 -5.37 6.90 13.01
C ARG A 66 -4.01 7.56 13.20
N LEU A 67 -2.94 6.78 13.29
CA LEU A 67 -1.57 7.28 13.46
C LEU A 67 -1.13 8.17 12.28
N ALA A 68 -1.43 7.74 11.04
CA ALA A 68 -1.20 8.54 9.85
C ALA A 68 -1.92 9.89 9.94
N LYS A 69 -3.22 9.87 10.29
CA LYS A 69 -4.03 11.09 10.44
C LYS A 69 -3.47 12.01 11.53
N GLU A 70 -3.11 11.47 12.69
CA GLU A 70 -2.51 12.22 13.79
C GLU A 70 -1.20 12.88 13.35
N PHE A 71 -0.36 12.20 12.58
CA PHE A 71 0.86 12.77 12.01
C PHE A 71 0.56 13.94 11.08
N PHE A 72 -0.38 13.79 10.13
CA PHE A 72 -0.70 14.86 9.18
C PHE A 72 -1.35 16.10 9.81
N LEU A 73 -2.02 15.94 10.94
CA LEU A 73 -2.64 17.03 11.71
C LEU A 73 -1.64 17.85 12.55
N ARG A 74 -0.36 17.48 12.56
CA ARG A 74 0.68 18.21 13.30
C ARG A 74 1.10 19.51 12.64
N PRO A 75 1.75 20.40 13.41
CA PRO A 75 2.42 21.58 12.87
C PRO A 75 3.34 21.24 11.71
N ASP A 76 3.46 22.18 10.76
CA ASP A 76 4.26 21.98 9.56
C ASP A 76 5.75 21.83 9.87
N GLU A 77 6.22 22.44 10.97
CA GLU A 77 7.60 22.34 11.45
C GLU A 77 7.95 20.90 11.83
N GLU A 78 7.08 20.22 12.58
CA GLU A 78 7.28 18.82 12.98
C GLU A 78 7.25 17.88 11.77
N LYS A 79 6.31 18.08 10.83
CA LYS A 79 6.25 17.27 9.61
C LYS A 79 7.48 17.49 8.72
N ALA A 80 8.00 18.71 8.68
CA ALA A 80 9.20 19.05 7.91
C ALA A 80 10.50 18.43 8.46
N GLU A 81 10.52 17.97 9.70
CA GLU A 81 11.64 17.16 10.21
C GLU A 81 11.81 15.85 9.42
N LEU A 82 10.70 15.33 8.87
CA LEU A 82 10.68 14.11 8.07
C LEU A 82 10.77 14.39 6.57
N SER A 83 11.03 15.62 6.15
CA SER A 83 11.02 16.02 4.73
C SER A 83 11.87 15.10 3.84
N ILE A 84 11.38 14.74 2.66
CA ILE A 84 12.14 13.97 1.65
C ILE A 84 13.51 14.60 1.34
N SER A 85 13.60 15.93 1.39
CA SER A 85 14.84 16.68 1.14
C SER A 85 15.90 16.50 2.22
N ARG A 86 15.54 15.99 3.40
CA ARG A 86 16.44 15.70 4.51
C ARG A 86 16.94 14.25 4.52
N ASN A 87 16.52 13.43 3.56
CA ASN A 87 16.91 12.03 3.42
C ASN A 87 17.49 11.75 2.02
N ASP A 88 17.09 10.65 1.38
CA ASP A 88 17.54 10.22 0.05
C ASP A 88 16.75 10.83 -1.12
N GLN A 89 15.95 11.87 -0.86
CA GLN A 89 15.02 12.52 -1.80
C GLN A 89 13.90 11.60 -2.33
N ALA A 90 13.73 10.41 -1.74
CA ALA A 90 12.67 9.48 -2.11
C ALA A 90 11.76 9.16 -0.92
N ARG A 91 12.32 8.91 0.27
CA ARG A 91 11.57 8.57 1.50
C ARG A 91 11.31 9.80 2.35
N GLY A 92 10.12 9.90 2.93
CA GLY A 92 9.78 10.91 3.91
C GLY A 92 8.53 11.72 3.55
N TYR A 93 8.35 12.81 4.28
CA TYR A 93 7.24 13.72 4.13
C TYR A 93 7.43 14.64 2.92
N GLN A 94 6.39 14.75 2.12
CA GLN A 94 6.30 15.69 1.01
C GLN A 94 5.24 16.73 1.33
N ARG A 95 5.60 18.01 1.29
CA ARG A 95 4.62 19.08 1.53
C ARG A 95 3.65 19.17 0.36
N LEU A 96 2.54 19.83 0.65
CA LEU A 96 1.55 20.27 -0.32
C LEU A 96 2.22 20.97 -1.52
N GLY A 97 2.05 20.43 -2.73
CA GLY A 97 2.54 21.06 -3.97
C GLY A 97 3.98 20.73 -4.38
N GLU A 98 4.70 19.87 -3.66
CA GLU A 98 6.09 19.47 -3.97
C GLU A 98 6.21 18.30 -4.96
N ASN A 99 5.14 17.53 -5.22
CA ASN A 99 5.13 16.44 -6.20
C ASN A 99 5.16 16.95 -7.66
N VAL A 100 6.23 16.63 -8.41
CA VAL A 100 6.38 16.95 -9.84
C VAL A 100 6.77 15.69 -10.62
N THR A 101 5.91 15.23 -11.53
CA THR A 101 6.14 14.04 -12.36
C THR A 101 6.00 14.40 -13.84
N ARG A 102 7.01 14.05 -14.66
CA ARG A 102 7.09 14.40 -16.11
C ARG A 102 7.04 15.90 -16.42
N TYR A 103 7.79 16.73 -15.68
CA TYR A 103 7.90 18.18 -15.88
C TYR A 103 6.55 18.95 -15.86
N LYS A 104 5.51 18.30 -15.35
CA LYS A 104 4.20 18.85 -15.03
C LYS A 104 3.91 18.47 -13.58
N LYS A 105 3.17 19.31 -12.84
CA LYS A 105 2.68 18.94 -11.51
C LYS A 105 1.91 17.63 -11.62
N ASP A 106 2.23 16.67 -10.77
CA ASP A 106 1.72 15.32 -10.91
C ASP A 106 0.20 15.26 -10.67
N PHE A 107 -0.49 14.52 -11.54
CA PHE A 107 -1.89 14.15 -11.41
C PHE A 107 -1.96 12.62 -11.23
N HIS A 108 -1.26 12.07 -10.23
CA HIS A 108 -1.76 10.88 -9.57
C HIS A 108 -3.26 11.13 -9.26
N GLU A 109 -4.09 10.09 -9.13
CA GLU A 109 -5.53 10.22 -8.79
C GLU A 109 -5.80 10.84 -7.39
N VAL A 110 -4.80 11.54 -6.89
CA VAL A 110 -4.67 12.36 -5.71
C VAL A 110 -4.14 13.71 -6.25
N PRO A 111 -4.96 14.78 -6.30
CA PRO A 111 -4.51 16.09 -6.79
C PRO A 111 -3.15 16.49 -6.19
N PRO A 112 -2.32 17.31 -6.86
CA PRO A 112 -0.99 17.75 -6.40
C PRO A 112 -0.98 18.57 -5.09
N PHE A 113 -2.12 18.56 -4.38
CA PHE A 113 -2.47 19.26 -3.17
C PHE A 113 -2.77 18.28 -2.02
N ILE A 114 -2.12 17.12 -1.97
CA ILE A 114 -2.24 16.22 -0.83
C ILE A 114 -0.84 15.91 -0.30
N PRO A 115 -0.53 16.26 0.97
CA PRO A 115 0.73 15.87 1.58
C PRO A 115 0.85 14.35 1.64
N GLY A 116 2.07 13.87 1.40
CA GLY A 116 2.43 12.46 1.37
C GLY A 116 3.45 12.11 2.45
N LEU A 117 3.42 10.90 2.97
CA LEU A 117 4.49 10.30 3.75
C LEU A 117 4.85 8.96 3.10
N ASP A 118 6.01 8.91 2.45
CA ASP A 118 6.47 7.72 1.76
C ASP A 118 7.51 6.99 2.61
N LEU A 119 7.18 5.75 2.99
CA LEU A 119 8.01 4.85 3.74
C LEU A 119 8.40 3.69 2.85
N TYR A 120 9.66 3.28 2.89
CA TYR A 120 10.15 2.19 2.05
C TYR A 120 10.94 1.20 2.87
N LYS A 121 11.20 0.02 2.30
CA LYS A 121 12.09 -0.96 2.91
C LYS A 121 13.42 -0.32 3.34
N PRO A 122 13.79 -0.40 4.63
CA PRO A 122 15.07 0.13 5.08
C PRO A 122 16.21 -0.70 4.49
N VAL A 123 17.27 -0.02 4.10
CA VAL A 123 18.54 -0.66 3.71
C VAL A 123 19.59 -0.16 4.69
N THR A 124 20.16 -1.08 5.45
CA THR A 124 21.07 -0.72 6.55
C THR A 124 22.43 -0.25 6.02
N ALA A 125 23.14 0.54 6.84
CA ALA A 125 24.40 1.20 6.48
C ALA A 125 25.55 0.24 6.16
N GLU A 126 25.43 -1.03 6.55
CA GLU A 126 26.38 -2.09 6.23
C GLU A 126 26.34 -2.47 4.74
N HIS A 127 25.26 -2.14 4.02
CA HIS A 127 25.16 -2.41 2.60
C HIS A 127 25.93 -1.37 1.78
N TYR A 128 26.82 -1.83 0.89
CA TYR A 128 27.69 -0.95 0.07
C TYR A 128 26.92 0.13 -0.72
N VAL A 129 25.67 -0.14 -1.06
CA VAL A 129 24.78 0.75 -1.82
C VAL A 129 24.36 2.00 -1.04
N VAL A 130 24.30 1.93 0.29
CA VAL A 130 23.98 3.09 1.16
C VAL A 130 25.17 4.05 1.20
N ARG A 131 26.40 3.52 1.18
CA ARG A 131 27.64 4.32 1.18
C ARG A 131 27.83 5.15 -0.10
N ASN A 132 27.11 4.80 -1.17
CA ASN A 132 27.18 5.49 -2.46
C ASN A 132 25.99 6.43 -2.71
N ASN A 133 25.12 6.69 -1.71
CA ASN A 133 23.91 7.51 -1.86
C ASN A 133 23.05 7.10 -3.07
N LEU A 134 22.94 5.80 -3.34
CA LEU A 134 22.08 5.34 -4.42
C LEU A 134 20.62 5.65 -4.07
N PRO A 135 19.81 6.19 -5.00
CA PRO A 135 18.40 6.46 -4.76
C PRO A 135 17.68 5.21 -4.25
N LEU A 136 16.69 5.42 -3.38
CA LEU A 136 15.89 4.37 -2.77
C LEU A 136 16.67 3.44 -1.80
N ARG A 137 17.85 3.83 -1.30
CA ARG A 137 18.65 3.04 -0.35
C ARG A 137 18.98 3.85 0.91
N GLY A 138 18.31 3.54 2.01
CA GLY A 138 18.53 4.19 3.30
C GLY A 138 17.48 3.81 4.33
N GLU A 139 17.52 4.46 5.49
CA GLU A 139 16.52 4.29 6.55
C GLU A 139 15.36 5.29 6.41
N ASN A 140 14.18 4.92 6.93
CA ASN A 140 13.05 5.85 7.02
C ASN A 140 13.28 6.84 8.18
N LEU A 141 12.85 8.09 7.96
CA LEU A 141 12.68 9.04 9.05
C LEU A 141 11.32 8.79 9.71
N TRP A 142 11.33 8.47 11.00
CA TRP A 142 10.12 8.14 11.75
C TRP A 142 9.67 9.29 12.65
N PRO A 143 8.36 9.53 12.82
CA PRO A 143 7.87 10.45 13.82
C PRO A 143 8.29 9.97 15.21
N LYS A 144 8.85 10.86 16.04
CA LYS A 144 9.26 10.52 17.41
C LYS A 144 8.07 10.36 18.35
N ASN A 145 7.00 11.06 18.05
CA ASN A 145 5.73 10.97 18.75
C ASN A 145 4.67 10.52 17.72
N PRO A 146 3.64 9.74 18.11
CA PRO A 146 3.72 8.89 19.28
C PRO A 146 4.78 7.78 19.02
N PRO A 147 5.50 7.29 20.04
CA PRO A 147 6.64 6.38 19.87
C PRO A 147 6.28 5.05 19.22
N GLU A 148 5.02 4.62 19.31
CA GLU A 148 4.49 3.42 18.68
C GLU A 148 4.40 3.54 17.15
N PHE A 149 4.46 4.75 16.57
CA PHE A 149 4.21 4.96 15.13
C PHE A 149 5.01 3.99 14.26
N ARG A 150 6.32 3.87 14.52
CA ARG A 150 7.19 2.97 13.77
C ARG A 150 6.75 1.51 13.87
N ALA A 151 6.58 1.01 15.11
CA ALA A 151 6.32 -0.40 15.35
C ALA A 151 5.00 -0.84 14.72
N GLU A 152 3.96 0.00 14.77
CA GLU A 152 2.65 -0.31 14.20
C GLU A 152 2.65 -0.31 12.67
N PHE A 153 3.38 0.62 12.05
CA PHE A 153 3.55 0.63 10.59
C PHE A 153 4.39 -0.55 10.11
N GLU A 154 5.48 -0.91 10.81
CA GLU A 154 6.31 -2.07 10.48
C GLU A 154 5.50 -3.39 10.62
N ASP A 155 4.70 -3.56 11.68
CA ASP A 155 3.80 -4.72 11.83
C ASP A 155 2.79 -4.81 10.68
N TYR A 156 2.15 -3.68 10.34
CA TYR A 156 1.21 -3.63 9.22
C TYR A 156 1.87 -3.99 7.88
N VAL A 157 3.08 -3.48 7.61
CA VAL A 157 3.85 -3.83 6.42
C VAL A 157 4.11 -5.34 6.35
N GLU A 158 4.52 -5.97 7.45
CA GLU A 158 4.77 -7.42 7.47
C GLU A 158 3.49 -8.23 7.20
N ARG A 159 2.34 -7.79 7.73
CA ARG A 159 1.04 -8.40 7.41
C ARG A 159 0.67 -8.23 5.94
N MET A 160 0.87 -7.03 5.39
CA MET A 160 0.61 -6.75 3.97
C MET A 160 1.53 -7.52 3.03
N LYS A 161 2.80 -7.76 3.41
CA LYS A 161 3.73 -8.61 2.65
C LYS A 161 3.23 -10.05 2.56
N ARG A 162 2.76 -10.63 3.67
CA ARG A 162 2.17 -11.98 3.69
C ARG A 162 0.91 -12.06 2.83
N LEU A 163 0.04 -11.05 2.91
CA LEU A 163 -1.12 -10.96 2.03
C LEU A 163 -0.71 -10.85 0.54
N GLY A 164 0.31 -10.05 0.24
CA GLY A 164 0.88 -9.94 -1.10
C GLY A 164 1.39 -11.28 -1.62
N GLN A 165 2.07 -12.07 -0.79
CA GLN A 165 2.51 -13.43 -1.14
C GLN A 165 1.32 -14.34 -1.47
N ALA A 166 0.26 -14.32 -0.66
CA ALA A 166 -0.96 -15.08 -0.91
C ALA A 166 -1.63 -14.69 -2.25
N VAL A 167 -1.70 -13.39 -2.56
CA VAL A 167 -2.23 -12.88 -3.84
C VAL A 167 -1.35 -13.35 -5.01
N MET A 168 -0.02 -13.30 -4.87
CA MET A 168 0.89 -13.78 -5.90
C MET A 168 0.76 -15.29 -6.12
N GLY A 169 0.54 -16.08 -5.07
CA GLY A 169 0.25 -17.51 -5.18
C GLY A 169 -1.05 -17.79 -5.92
N ALA A 170 -2.11 -17.02 -5.64
CA ALA A 170 -3.37 -17.10 -6.37
C ALA A 170 -3.22 -16.71 -7.85
N MET A 171 -2.43 -15.68 -8.16
CA MET A 171 -2.10 -15.30 -9.53
C MET A 171 -1.30 -16.39 -10.26
N ALA A 172 -0.31 -17.01 -9.61
CA ALA A 172 0.47 -18.11 -10.19
C ALA A 172 -0.44 -19.28 -10.59
N MET A 173 -1.31 -19.72 -9.68
CA MET A 173 -2.29 -20.77 -9.96
C MET A 173 -3.27 -20.37 -11.08
N GLY A 174 -3.71 -19.11 -11.10
CA GLY A 174 -4.58 -18.57 -12.15
C GLY A 174 -3.94 -18.56 -13.53
N LEU A 175 -2.60 -18.49 -13.60
CA LEU A 175 -1.81 -18.62 -14.82
C LEU A 175 -1.49 -20.09 -15.17
N GLY A 176 -1.99 -21.07 -14.40
CA GLY A 176 -1.70 -22.49 -14.59
C GLY A 176 -0.30 -22.90 -14.11
N MET A 177 0.33 -22.09 -13.24
CA MET A 177 1.64 -22.35 -12.65
C MET A 177 1.49 -22.94 -11.24
N GLU A 178 2.60 -23.42 -10.67
CA GLU A 178 2.64 -23.81 -9.26
C GLU A 178 2.40 -22.59 -8.36
N GLU A 179 1.67 -22.77 -7.25
CA GLU A 179 1.41 -21.72 -6.25
C GLU A 179 2.71 -21.01 -5.79
N SER A 180 3.77 -21.80 -5.57
CA SER A 180 5.06 -21.31 -5.07
C SER A 180 5.91 -20.58 -6.11
N TYR A 181 5.48 -20.52 -7.38
CA TYR A 181 6.32 -20.07 -8.50
C TYR A 181 6.96 -18.70 -8.27
N PHE A 182 6.23 -17.77 -7.65
CA PHE A 182 6.71 -16.42 -7.37
C PHE A 182 7.47 -16.27 -6.06
N GLU A 183 7.43 -17.24 -5.15
CA GLU A 183 8.01 -17.13 -3.79
C GLU A 183 9.49 -16.72 -3.82
N ARG A 184 10.26 -17.30 -4.73
CA ARG A 184 11.69 -16.98 -4.92
C ARG A 184 11.97 -15.52 -5.28
N PHE A 185 11.00 -14.81 -5.83
CA PHE A 185 11.11 -13.39 -6.16
C PHE A 185 10.60 -12.49 -5.03
N LEU A 186 9.94 -13.08 -4.02
CA LEU A 186 9.26 -12.36 -2.96
C LEU A 186 10.02 -12.34 -1.63
N ASP A 187 11.03 -13.19 -1.45
CA ASP A 187 11.80 -13.37 -0.21
C ASP A 187 12.40 -12.06 0.32
N ASP A 188 13.09 -11.29 -0.54
CA ASP A 188 13.65 -9.98 -0.19
C ASP A 188 12.94 -8.82 -0.93
N SER A 189 11.61 -8.88 -1.07
CA SER A 189 10.82 -7.88 -1.79
C SER A 189 11.10 -6.46 -1.33
N PHE A 190 11.21 -5.53 -2.27
CA PHE A 190 11.16 -4.10 -1.99
C PHE A 190 9.70 -3.70 -1.75
N TRP A 191 9.44 -2.95 -0.68
CA TRP A 191 8.11 -2.45 -0.35
C TRP A 191 8.12 -0.92 -0.21
N CYS A 192 6.96 -0.32 -0.49
CA CYS A 192 6.66 1.09 -0.29
C CYS A 192 5.27 1.20 0.35
N VAL A 193 5.13 2.09 1.33
CA VAL A 193 3.86 2.51 1.92
C VAL A 193 3.77 4.03 1.81
N GLY A 194 2.81 4.50 1.02
CA GLY A 194 2.48 5.91 0.90
C GLY A 194 1.24 6.25 1.73
N GLY A 195 1.38 7.16 2.69
CA GLY A 195 0.26 7.77 3.40
C GLY A 195 -0.12 9.09 2.74
N PHE A 196 -1.40 9.29 2.43
CA PHE A 196 -1.90 10.54 1.83
C PHE A 196 -3.04 11.11 2.67
N TYR A 197 -3.01 12.41 2.97
CA TYR A 197 -4.05 13.04 3.77
C TYR A 197 -4.69 14.25 3.08
N LYS A 198 -5.93 14.08 2.65
CA LYS A 198 -6.76 15.18 2.17
C LYS A 198 -7.46 15.83 3.36
N GLY A 199 -6.94 16.97 3.80
CA GLY A 199 -7.63 17.78 4.81
C GLY A 199 -9.04 18.18 4.35
N GLY A 200 -9.99 18.21 5.28
CA GLY A 200 -11.28 18.86 5.04
C GLY A 200 -11.03 20.34 4.75
N ARG A 201 -11.64 20.89 3.70
CA ARG A 201 -11.50 22.31 3.36
C ARG A 201 -12.04 23.18 4.50
N SER A 202 -11.17 23.72 5.37
CA SER A 202 -11.47 24.90 6.18
C SER A 202 -10.86 26.13 5.50
N GLY A 203 -11.51 26.62 4.45
CA GLY A 203 -11.07 27.84 3.77
C GLY A 203 -11.81 28.12 2.47
N SER A 204 -12.36 29.33 2.36
CA SER A 204 -12.98 29.93 1.17
C SER A 204 -11.95 30.19 0.07
N GLY A 205 -11.52 29.13 -0.63
CA GLY A 205 -10.75 29.25 -1.87
C GLY A 205 -11.66 29.52 -3.09
N PRO A 206 -11.11 30.05 -4.20
CA PRO A 206 -11.88 30.50 -5.37
C PRO A 206 -12.57 29.37 -6.15
N PHE A 207 -12.31 28.12 -5.80
CA PHE A 207 -12.98 26.96 -6.36
C PHE A 207 -13.79 26.31 -5.25
N GLY A 208 -15.08 26.67 -5.20
CA GLY A 208 -16.06 26.22 -4.21
C GLY A 208 -16.19 24.70 -4.07
N PRO A 209 -17.02 24.22 -3.13
CA PRO A 209 -17.21 22.78 -2.90
C PRO A 209 -17.74 22.10 -4.17
N ILE A 210 -17.27 20.88 -4.42
CA ILE A 210 -17.83 19.95 -5.41
C ILE A 210 -19.01 19.26 -4.75
#